data_AF-A0A9E2S0I0-F1
#
_entry.id   AF-A0A9E2S0I0-F1
#
_cell.length_a   1.000
_cell.length_b   1.000
_cell.length_c   1.000
_cell.angle_alpha   90.00
_cell.angle_beta   90.00
_cell.angle_gamma   90.00
#
_symmetry.space_group_name_H-M   'P 1'
#
loop_
_entity.id
_entity.type
_entity.pdbx_description
1 polymer ?
#
loop_
_entity_poly.entity_id
_entity_poly.type
_entity_poly.pdbx_seq_one_letter_code
_entity_poly.pdbx_strand_id
1 'polypeptide(L)'
;MNQSINDSWWLASLGRTLVWARLRERDAGTAEVFDSDGNTLAYDSMDTARAALMDAEFVEYSGIDEEDALARGFSLQEVSPPAAASDIELRGKMIQQLGTRA
;
A
#
# COMPACT_ATOMS: atom_id res chain seq x y z
N MET A 1 13.58 15.39 -4.85
CA MET A 1 12.54 14.35 -4.88
C MET A 1 11.29 14.95 -4.27
N ASN A 2 10.24 15.21 -5.05
CA ASN A 2 8.96 15.64 -4.49
C ASN A 2 8.32 14.41 -3.84
N GLN A 3 8.38 14.33 -2.52
CA GLN A 3 7.42 13.52 -1.78
C GLN A 3 6.07 14.20 -2.01
N SER A 4 5.24 13.63 -2.87
CA SER A 4 3.85 14.08 -3.04
C SER A 4 3.20 14.00 -1.66
N ILE A 5 2.83 15.15 -1.11
CA ILE A 5 2.37 15.31 0.28
C ILE A 5 1.05 14.54 0.53
N ASN A 6 0.48 13.92 -0.50
CA ASN A 6 -0.83 13.26 -0.51
C ASN A 6 -0.79 11.76 -0.87
N ASP A 7 0.38 11.11 -0.79
CA ASP A 7 0.48 9.66 -1.00
C ASP A 7 0.27 8.91 0.34
N SER A 8 -0.71 8.02 0.41
CA SER A 8 -0.91 7.06 1.49
C SER A 8 -0.56 5.65 1.03
N TRP A 9 0.13 4.89 1.88
CA TRP A 9 0.49 3.50 1.62
C TRP A 9 -0.48 2.55 2.30
N TRP A 10 -0.85 1.51 1.56
CA TRP A 10 -1.80 0.50 1.99
C TRP A 10 -1.19 -0.87 1.80
N LEU A 11 -1.54 -1.81 2.69
CA LEU A 11 -1.05 -3.18 2.62
C LEU A 11 -2.12 -4.21 2.92
N ALA A 12 -2.01 -5.35 2.26
CA ALA A 12 -2.72 -6.59 2.58
C ALA A 12 -1.70 -7.69 2.87
N SER A 13 -2.00 -8.55 3.86
CA SER A 13 -1.19 -9.73 4.17
C SER A 13 -1.92 -11.00 3.73
N LEU A 14 -1.22 -11.82 2.95
CA LEU A 14 -1.71 -13.08 2.41
C LEU A 14 -0.70 -14.17 2.80
N GLY A 15 -0.89 -14.72 3.99
CA GLY A 15 0.08 -15.63 4.61
C GLY A 15 1.43 -14.94 4.83
N ARG A 16 2.46 -15.36 4.10
CA ARG A 16 3.82 -14.75 4.14
C ARG A 16 4.06 -13.72 3.05
N THR A 17 3.03 -13.33 2.31
CA THR A 17 3.14 -12.34 1.24
C THR A 17 2.50 -11.05 1.69
N LEU A 18 3.26 -9.95 1.67
CA LEU A 18 2.72 -8.61 1.74
C LEU A 18 2.51 -8.05 0.34
N VAL A 19 1.34 -7.48 0.14
CA VAL A 19 0.97 -6.80 -1.09
C VAL A 19 0.71 -5.34 -0.76
N TRP A 20 1.40 -4.45 -1.46
CA TRP A 20 1.32 -3.01 -1.29
C TRP A 20 0.39 -2.39 -2.33
N ALA A 21 -0.24 -1.28 -1.96
CA ALA A 21 -0.94 -0.36 -2.85
C ALA A 21 -0.59 1.09 -2.46
N ARG A 22 -0.45 1.98 -3.43
CA ARG A 22 -0.26 3.42 -3.20
C ARG A 22 -1.52 4.16 -3.57
N LEU A 23 -2.17 4.80 -2.60
CA LEU A 23 -3.26 5.73 -2.82
C LEU A 23 -2.69 7.15 -2.93
N ARG A 24 -3.12 7.91 -3.94
CA ARG A 24 -2.71 9.29 -4.15
C ARG A 24 -3.94 10.16 -4.41
N GLU A 25 -4.02 11.30 -3.72
CA GLU A 25 -4.96 12.36 -4.08
C GLU A 25 -4.51 13.07 -5.36
N ARG A 26 -5.47 13.33 -6.25
CA ARG A 26 -5.30 14.00 -7.53
C ARG A 26 -6.06 15.32 -7.53
N ASP A 27 -5.98 16.05 -8.64
CA ASP A 27 -6.65 17.33 -8.76
C ASP A 27 -8.18 17.18 -8.62
N ALA A 28 -8.85 18.26 -8.22
CA ALA A 28 -10.29 18.31 -8.00
C ALA A 28 -10.86 17.25 -7.02
N GLY A 29 -10.05 16.73 -6.08
CA GLY A 29 -10.50 15.76 -5.07
C GLY A 29 -10.62 14.31 -5.56
N THR A 30 -10.21 14.05 -6.80
CA THR A 30 -10.14 12.70 -7.36
C THR A 30 -9.00 11.90 -6.74
N ALA A 31 -9.00 10.58 -6.92
CA ALA A 31 -8.00 9.71 -6.33
C ALA A 31 -7.46 8.69 -7.34
N GLU A 32 -6.26 8.21 -7.07
CA GLU A 32 -5.56 7.23 -7.89
C GLU A 32 -4.96 6.16 -7.00
N VAL A 33 -5.25 4.89 -7.28
CA VAL A 33 -4.63 3.73 -6.64
C VAL A 33 -3.67 3.07 -7.62
N PHE A 34 -2.41 2.98 -7.24
CA PHE A 34 -1.43 2.14 -7.92
C PHE A 34 -1.35 0.79 -7.20
N ASP A 35 -1.71 -0.29 -7.89
CA ASP A 35 -1.74 -1.65 -7.32
C ASP A 35 -0.49 -2.47 -7.67
N SER A 36 -0.35 -3.62 -6.99
CA SER A 36 0.82 -4.50 -7.14
C SER A 36 1.00 -5.15 -8.52
N ASP A 37 -0.07 -5.24 -9.31
CA ASP A 37 0.01 -5.70 -10.70
C ASP A 37 0.49 -4.57 -11.64
N GLY A 38 0.65 -3.35 -11.13
CA GLY A 38 1.11 -2.19 -11.87
C GLY A 38 -0.02 -1.46 -12.59
N ASN A 39 -1.27 -1.72 -12.24
CA ASN A 39 -2.38 -0.94 -12.75
C ASN A 39 -2.56 0.34 -11.93
N THR A 40 -3.04 1.37 -12.62
CA THR A 40 -3.41 2.65 -12.03
C THR A 40 -4.92 2.80 -12.14
N LEU A 41 -5.61 2.67 -11.01
CA LEU A 41 -7.07 2.75 -10.91
C LEU A 41 -7.46 4.16 -10.51
N ALA A 42 -8.27 4.84 -11.33
CA ALA A 42 -8.79 6.17 -11.04
C ALA A 42 -10.15 6.07 -10.33
N TYR A 43 -10.34 6.92 -9.33
CA TYR A 43 -11.58 7.03 -8.55
C TYR A 43 -12.04 8.50 -8.53
N ASP A 44 -13.35 8.71 -8.44
CA ASP A 44 -13.93 10.05 -8.43
C ASP A 44 -13.58 10.82 -7.13
N SER A 45 -13.35 10.09 -6.04
CA SER A 45 -13.13 10.63 -4.70
C SER A 45 -12.17 9.74 -3.89
N MET A 46 -11.45 10.35 -2.93
CA MET A 46 -10.58 9.62 -1.98
C MET A 46 -11.36 8.61 -1.14
N ASP A 47 -12.58 8.93 -0.73
CA ASP A 47 -13.42 8.03 0.07
C ASP A 47 -13.79 6.75 -0.70
N THR A 48 -14.13 6.87 -1.98
CA THR A 48 -14.40 5.73 -2.86
C THR A 48 -13.17 4.84 -3.02
N ALA A 49 -11.99 5.44 -3.20
CA ALA A 49 -10.73 4.69 -3.32
C ALA A 49 -10.36 3.96 -2.03
N ARG A 50 -10.54 4.61 -0.87
CA ARG A 50 -10.34 3.99 0.45
C ARG A 50 -11.31 2.83 0.67
N ALA A 51 -12.59 3.01 0.34
CA ALA A 51 -13.59 1.97 0.46
C ALA A 51 -13.24 0.74 -0.40
N ALA A 52 -12.78 0.95 -1.64
CA ALA A 52 -12.35 -0.14 -2.52
C ALA A 52 -11.13 -0.90 -1.96
N LEU A 53 -10.17 -0.19 -1.35
CA LEU A 53 -9.02 -0.81 -0.69
C LEU A 53 -9.45 -1.65 0.52
N MET A 54 -10.34 -1.12 1.37
CA MET A 54 -10.87 -1.84 2.54
C MET A 54 -11.66 -3.10 2.14
N ASP A 55 -12.46 -3.03 1.07
CA ASP A 55 -13.19 -4.18 0.52
C ASP A 55 -12.24 -5.29 0.03
N ALA A 56 -11.06 -4.90 -0.46
CA ALA A 56 -9.98 -5.79 -0.86
C ALA A 56 -9.01 -6.18 0.28
N GLU A 57 -9.41 -6.01 1.54
CA GLU A 57 -8.65 -6.37 2.76
C GLU A 57 -7.37 -5.55 3.03
N PHE A 58 -7.17 -4.46 2.29
CA PHE A 58 -6.06 -3.54 2.54
C PHE A 58 -6.34 -2.64 3.75
N VAL A 59 -5.27 -2.34 4.50
CA VAL A 59 -5.28 -1.37 5.61
C VAL A 59 -4.22 -0.30 5.38
N GLU A 60 -4.47 0.90 5.88
CA GLU A 60 -3.51 2.01 5.78
C GLU A 60 -2.29 1.76 6.68
N TYR A 61 -1.10 1.77 6.08
CA TYR A 61 0.17 1.51 6.76
C TYR A 61 0.44 2.51 7.90
N SER A 62 0.07 3.77 7.72
CA SER A 62 0.27 4.81 8.75
C SER A 62 -0.67 4.65 9.96
N GLY A 63 -1.73 3.83 9.82
CA GLY A 63 -2.74 3.61 10.85
C GLY A 63 -2.58 2.30 11.62
N ILE A 64 -1.65 1.42 11.21
CA ILE A 64 -1.38 0.16 11.92
C ILE A 64 -0.28 0.36 12.95
N ASP A 65 -0.46 -0.25 14.12
CA ASP A 65 0.60 -0.42 15.11
C ASP A 65 1.21 -1.83 15.05
N GLU A 66 2.19 -2.11 15.92
CA GLU A 66 2.89 -3.40 15.94
C GLU A 66 1.95 -4.54 16.38
N GLU A 67 0.97 -4.28 17.25
CA GLU A 67 0.02 -5.30 17.69
C GLU A 67 -0.91 -5.70 16.53
N ASP A 68 -1.37 -4.73 15.74
CA ASP A 68 -2.14 -4.97 14.50
C ASP A 68 -1.33 -5.76 13.47
N ALA A 69 -0.07 -5.37 13.25
CA ALA A 69 0.82 -6.04 12.31
C ALA A 69 1.02 -7.51 12.69
N LEU A 70 1.30 -7.78 13.98
CA LEU A 70 1.47 -9.12 14.51
C LEU A 70 0.20 -9.96 14.39
N ALA A 71 -0.97 -9.38 14.66
CA ALA A 71 -2.26 -10.05 14.45
C ALA A 71 -2.50 -10.43 12.98
N ARG A 72 -1.93 -9.66 12.05
CA ARG A 72 -1.94 -9.89 10.59
C ARG A 72 -0.80 -10.79 10.10
N GLY A 73 0.09 -11.24 11.00
CA GLY A 73 1.14 -12.21 10.72
C GLY A 73 2.48 -11.65 10.26
N PHE A 74 2.77 -10.36 10.52
CA PHE A 74 4.05 -9.73 10.18
C PHE A 74 4.53 -8.77 11.29
N SER A 75 5.83 -8.45 11.34
CA SER A 75 6.33 -7.35 12.18
C SER A 75 6.37 -6.06 11.37
N LEU A 76 5.81 -4.99 11.90
CA LEU A 76 5.84 -3.65 11.36
C LEU A 76 7.28 -3.12 11.25
N GLN A 77 8.17 -3.54 12.14
CA GLN A 77 9.57 -3.13 12.16
C GLN A 77 10.39 -3.73 11.00
N GLU A 78 9.92 -4.83 10.41
CA GLU A 78 10.61 -5.52 9.32
C GLU A 78 10.13 -5.08 7.93
N VAL A 79 9.12 -4.21 7.88
CA VAL A 79 8.45 -3.82 6.64
C VAL A 79 8.42 -2.30 6.53
N SER A 80 8.49 -1.80 5.30
CA SER A 80 8.37 -0.37 5.04
C SER A 80 7.78 -0.18 3.65
N PRO A 81 7.08 0.94 3.39
CA PRO A 81 6.53 1.21 2.09
C PRO A 81 7.60 1.16 0.99
N PRO A 82 7.32 0.54 -0.16
CA PRO A 82 8.31 0.41 -1.22
C PRO A 82 8.64 1.78 -1.81
N ALA A 83 9.95 2.02 -2.01
CA ALA A 83 10.46 3.23 -2.64
C ALA A 83 11.20 2.90 -3.94
N ALA A 84 10.91 3.67 -5.00
CA ALA A 84 11.54 3.55 -6.31
C ALA A 84 11.53 4.89 -7.06
N ALA A 85 12.38 5.02 -8.09
CA ALA A 85 12.46 6.23 -8.90
C ALA A 85 11.35 6.30 -9.98
N SER A 86 10.72 5.18 -10.29
CA SER A 86 9.65 5.06 -11.28
C SER A 86 8.59 4.05 -10.84
N ASP A 87 7.36 4.19 -11.32
CA ASP A 87 6.27 3.25 -11.01
C ASP A 87 6.55 1.83 -11.59
N ILE A 88 7.34 1.72 -12.67
CA ILE A 88 7.80 0.44 -13.23
C ILE A 88 8.70 -0.30 -12.23
N GLU A 89 9.71 0.39 -11.68
CA GLU A 89 10.57 -0.18 -10.64
C GLU A 89 9.81 -0.42 -9.34
N LEU A 90 8.80 0.43 -9.06
CA LEU A 90 7.96 0.31 -7.88
C LEU A 90 7.15 -0.98 -7.91
N ARG A 91 6.53 -1.32 -9.05
CA ARG A 91 5.75 -2.55 -9.27
C ARG A 91 6.51 -3.78 -8.79
N GLY A 92 7.79 -3.90 -9.14
CA GLY A 92 8.65 -5.02 -8.74
C GLY A 92 8.89 -5.15 -7.23
N LYS A 93 8.54 -4.13 -6.45
CA LYS A 93 8.67 -4.08 -4.98
C LYS A 93 7.32 -4.06 -4.26
N MET A 94 6.20 -4.02 -4.99
CA MET A 94 4.86 -3.98 -4.38
C MET A 94 4.42 -5.34 -3.83
N ILE A 95 5.13 -6.41 -4.15
CA ILE A 95 4.94 -7.73 -3.54
C ILE A 95 6.21 -8.07 -2.77
N GLN A 96 6.10 -8.17 -1.45
CA GLN A 96 7.19 -8.51 -0.57
C GLN A 96 6.93 -9.87 0.09
N GLN A 97 7.85 -10.81 -0.07
CA GLN A 97 7.86 -12.02 0.74
C GLN A 97 8.43 -11.69 2.12
N LEU A 98 7.65 -11.94 3.16
CA LEU A 98 8.12 -11.88 4.53
C LEU A 98 9.15 -12.98 4.72
N GLY A 99 10.33 -12.59 5.18
CA GLY A 99 11.43 -13.52 5.40
C GLY A 99 11.00 -14.61 6.38
N THR A 100 11.47 -15.83 6.14
CA THR A 100 11.56 -16.82 7.22
C THR A 100 12.78 -16.45 8.04
N ARG A 101 12.65 -15.56 9.03
CA ARG A 101 13.67 -15.43 10.08
C ARG A 101 13.00 -15.91 11.36
N ALA A 102 13.16 -17.20 11.69
CA ALA A 102 14.33 -17.89 12.28
C ALA A 102 14.31 -17.75 13.80
#